data_AF-A0A258DUP1-F1
#
_entry.id   AF-A0A258DUP1-F1
#
_cell.length_a   1.000
_cell.length_b   1.000
_cell.length_c   1.000
_cell.angle_alpha   90.00
_cell.angle_beta   90.00
_cell.angle_gamma   90.00
#
_symmetry.space_group_name_H-M   'P 1'
#
loop_
_entity.id
_entity.type
_entity.pdbx_description
1 polymer ?
#
loop_
_entity_poly.entity_id
_entity_poly.type
_entity_poly.pdbx_seq_one_letter_code
_entity_poly.pdbx_strand_id
1 'polypeptide(L)' 'MTPVTLTLAAPRALEEKLVQFLLEDEVAGAAGFTIRESVAYGRALEFRTVSERIGGRIRQIEIRLALT' A
#
# COMPACT_ATOMS: atom_id res chain seq x y z
N MET A 1 -10.23 13.49 20.22
CA MET A 1 -9.38 13.61 19.01
C MET A 1 -10.04 12.83 17.88
N THR A 2 -10.02 13.35 16.66
CA THR A 2 -10.62 12.66 15.49
C THR A 2 -9.58 11.72 14.90
N PRO A 3 -9.86 10.41 14.74
CA PRO A 3 -8.88 9.46 14.21
C PRO A 3 -8.55 9.78 12.75
N VAL A 4 -7.27 9.80 12.40
CA VAL A 4 -6.78 9.98 11.03
C VAL A 4 -6.41 8.62 10.46
N THR A 5 -6.95 8.27 9.30
CA THR A 5 -6.52 7.05 8.59
C THR A 5 -5.50 7.43 7.52
N LEU A 6 -4.31 6.81 7.58
CA LEU A 6 -3.36 6.84 6.48
C LEU A 6 -3.58 5.61 5.60
N THR A 7 -3.62 5.79 4.27
CA THR A 7 -3.66 4.70 3.30
C THR A 7 -2.52 4.84 2.31
N LEU A 8 -1.69 3.81 2.24
CA LEU A 8 -0.55 3.73 1.34
C LEU A 8 -0.87 2.68 0.27
N ALA A 9 -0.77 3.06 -1.00
CA ALA A 9 -0.85 2.12 -2.12
C ALA A 9 0.57 1.86 -2.63
N ALA A 10 0.98 0.60 -2.68
CA ALA A 10 2.33 0.24 -3.09
C ALA A 10 2.35 -1.05 -3.90
N PRO A 11 3.30 -1.23 -4.84
CA PRO A 11 3.44 -2.48 -5.57
C PRO A 11 3.67 -3.67 -4.65
N ARG A 12 3.05 -4.82 -4.95
CA ARG A 12 3.11 -6.04 -4.13
C ARG A 12 4.54 -6.49 -3.81
N ALA A 13 5.49 -6.28 -4.71
CA ALA A 13 6.89 -6.66 -4.50
C ALA A 13 7.58 -5.92 -3.33
N LEU A 14 6.97 -4.86 -2.79
CA LEU A 14 7.48 -4.12 -1.63
C LEU A 14 6.83 -4.55 -0.31
N GLU A 15 5.88 -5.49 -0.32
CA GLU A 15 5.07 -5.85 0.85
C GLU A 15 5.93 -6.21 2.07
N GLU A 16 6.82 -7.20 1.96
CA GLU A 16 7.66 -7.64 3.07
C GLU A 16 8.54 -6.51 3.64
N LYS A 17 9.11 -5.67 2.76
CA LYS A 17 9.94 -4.52 3.17
C LYS A 17 9.12 -3.46 3.89
N LEU A 18 7.91 -3.18 3.41
CA LEU A 18 7.00 -2.22 4.03
C LEU A 18 6.48 -2.72 5.38
N VAL A 19 6.17 -4.02 5.49
CA VAL A 19 5.78 -4.66 6.75
C VAL A 19 6.90 -4.51 7.77
N GLN A 20 8.14 -4.87 7.41
CA GLN A 20 9.28 -4.73 8.30
C GLN A 20 9.46 -3.27 8.75
N PHE A 21 9.47 -2.33 7.80
CA PHE A 21 9.62 -0.91 8.09
C PHE A 21 8.53 -0.38 9.05
N LEU A 22 7.27 -0.76 8.83
CA LEU A 22 6.15 -0.31 9.67
C LEU A 22 6.14 -0.96 11.05
N LEU A 23 6.69 -2.17 11.20
CA LEU A 23 6.85 -2.81 12.51
C LEU A 23 8.00 -2.20 13.31
N GLU A 24 9.06 -1.72 12.65
CA GLU A 24 10.21 -1.07 13.28
C GLU A 24 9.92 0.39 13.68
N ASP A 25 8.94 1.04 13.05
CA ASP A 25 8.51 2.40 13.40
C ASP A 25 7.69 2.43 14.70
N GLU A 26 8.05 3.33 15.63
CA GLU A 26 7.41 3.40 16.95
C GLU A 26 5.91 3.70 16.88
N VAL A 27 5.49 4.57 15.96
CA VAL A 27 4.09 5.02 15.88
C VAL A 27 3.26 3.98 15.12
N ALA A 28 3.72 3.56 13.95
CA ALA A 28 3.01 2.60 13.12
C ALA A 28 2.96 1.20 13.76
N GLY A 29 4.05 0.77 14.40
CA GLY A 29 4.13 -0.51 15.10
C GLY A 29 3.16 -0.56 16.29
N ALA A 30 3.06 0.53 17.07
CA ALA A 30 2.12 0.62 18.18
C ALA A 30 0.65 0.74 17.73
N ALA A 31 0.38 1.48 16.65
CA ALA A 31 -0.97 1.64 16.12
C ALA A 31 -1.50 0.37 15.43
N GLY A 32 -0.60 -0.44 14.88
CA GLY A 32 -0.94 -1.57 14.03
C GLY A 32 -1.46 -1.14 12.66
N PHE A 33 -1.45 -2.09 11.72
CA PHE A 33 -1.87 -1.84 10.34
C PHE A 33 -2.49 -3.07 9.69
N THR A 34 -3.26 -2.85 8.65
CA THR A 34 -3.87 -3.91 7.81
C THR A 34 -3.38 -3.79 6.38
N ILE A 35 -3.16 -4.93 5.73
CA ILE A 35 -2.78 -5.02 4.33
C ILE A 35 -3.88 -5.75 3.56
N ARG A 36 -4.21 -5.23 2.38
CA ARG A 36 -5.09 -5.92 1.42
C ARG A 36 -4.53 -5.84 0.01
N GLU A 37 -4.80 -6.85 -0.80
CA GLU A 37 -4.55 -6.77 -2.23
C GLU A 37 -5.57 -5.83 -2.89
N SER A 38 -5.12 -4.99 -3.82
CA SER A 38 -5.98 -4.14 -4.64
C SER A 38 -5.52 -4.10 -6.09
N VAL A 39 -6.44 -3.69 -6.97
CA VAL A 39 -6.17 -3.49 -8.39
C VAL A 39 -6.51 -2.03 -8.71
N ALA A 40 -5.52 -1.27 -9.17
CA ALA A 40 -5.75 0.08 -9.66
C ALA A 40 -5.87 0.09 -11.18
N TYR A 41 -6.73 0.98 -11.67
CA TYR A 41 -6.92 1.28 -13.09
C TYR A 41 -6.59 2.75 -13.33
N GLY A 42 -5.93 3.08 -14.43
CA GLY A 42 -5.63 4.47 -14.74
C GLY A 42 -4.46 4.64 -15.70
N ARG A 43 -4.43 5.78 -16.39
CA ARG A 43 -3.39 6.10 -17.38
C ARG A 43 -2.12 6.72 -16.78
N ALA A 44 -2.21 7.25 -15.57
CA ALA A 44 -1.09 7.83 -14.83
C ALA A 44 -0.40 6.83 -13.90
N LEU A 45 -0.74 5.54 -13.99
CA LEU A 45 -0.12 4.49 -13.19
C LEU A 45 1.27 4.17 -13.72
N GLU A 46 2.20 3.91 -12.80
CA GLU A 46 3.51 3.40 -13.16
C GLU A 46 3.42 1.90 -13.42
N PHE A 47 3.39 1.52 -14.70
CA PHE A 47 3.32 0.13 -15.13
C PHE A 47 4.70 -0.52 -15.13
N ARG A 48 4.85 -1.67 -14.47
CA ARG A 48 6.11 -2.41 -14.40
C ARG A 48 6.25 -3.44 -15.51
N THR A 49 5.13 -3.86 -16.10
CA THR A 49 5.10 -4.84 -17.20
C THR A 49 4.28 -4.33 -18.39
N VAL A 50 4.60 -4.86 -19.57
CA VAL A 50 3.84 -4.55 -20.82
C VAL A 50 2.38 -5.00 -20.69
N SER A 51 2.13 -6.14 -20.02
CA SER A 51 0.78 -6.66 -19.79
C SER A 51 -0.06 -5.73 -18.91
N GLU A 52 0.52 -5.14 -17.86
CA GLU A 52 -0.16 -4.14 -17.03
C GLU A 52 -0.48 -2.88 -17.83
N ARG A 53 0.46 -2.41 -18.66
CA ARG A 53 0.26 -1.24 -19.52
C ARG A 53 -0.87 -1.46 -20.53
N ILE A 54 -0.90 -2.61 -21.21
CA ILE A 54 -1.97 -2.96 -22.17
C ILE A 54 -3.30 -3.12 -21.45
N GLY A 55 -3.30 -3.77 -20.28
CA GLY A 55 -4.50 -3.97 -19.48
C GLY A 55 -4.99 -2.72 -18.75
N GLY A 56 -4.22 -1.63 -18.74
CA GLY A 56 -4.53 -0.39 -18.04
C GLY A 56 -4.71 -0.55 -16.53
N ARG A 57 -4.14 -1.61 -15.94
CA ARG A 57 -4.29 -1.96 -14.53
C ARG A 57 -2.99 -2.45 -13.91
N ILE A 58 -2.80 -2.18 -12.62
CA ILE A 58 -1.71 -2.74 -11.81
C ILE A 58 -2.28 -3.49 -10.61
N ARG A 59 -1.62 -4.59 -10.22
CA ARG A 59 -1.88 -5.24 -8.94
C ARG A 59 -0.96 -4.63 -7.89
N GLN A 60 -1.54 -4.24 -6.78
CA GLN A 60 -0.81 -3.58 -5.70
C GLN A 60 -1.37 -4.03 -4.35
N ILE A 61 -0.74 -3.57 -3.29
CA ILE A 61 -1.27 -3.69 -1.93
C ILE A 61 -1.70 -2.31 -1.44
N GLU A 62 -2.69 -2.30 -0.57
CA GLU A 62 -3.06 -1.14 0.22
C GLU A 62 -2.80 -1.44 1.68
N ILE A 63 -2.03 -0.57 2.31
CA ILE A 63 -1.76 -0.60 3.74
C ILE A 63 -2.57 0.50 4.39
N ARG A 64 -3.33 0.15 5.43
CA ARG A 64 -4.15 1.09 6.20
C ARG A 64 -3.73 1.05 7.66
N LEU A 65 -3.50 2.23 8.24
CA LEU A 65 -3.25 2.40 9.67
C LEU A 65 -4.07 3.57 10.22
N ALA A 66 -4.51 3.44 11.48
CA ALA A 66 -5.27 4.47 12.18
C ALA A 66 -4.35 5.19 13.16
N LEU A 67 -4.14 6.48 12.94
CA LEU A 67 -3.42 7.38 13.84
C LEU A 67 -4.45 8.00 14.79
N THR A 68 -4.39 7.60 16.06
CA THR A 68 -5.27 8.06 17.15
C THR A 68 -4.55 8.98 18.11
#